data_AF-A0A496CCV2-F1
#
_entry.id   AF-A0A496CCV2-F1
#
_cell.length_a   1.000
_cell.length_b   1.000
_cell.length_c   1.000
_cell.angle_alpha   90.00
_cell.angle_beta   90.00
_cell.angle_gamma   90.00
#
_symmetry.space_group_name_H-M   'P 1'
#
loop_
_entity.id
_entity.type
_entity.pdbx_description
1 polymer ?
#
loop_
_entity_poly.entity_id
_entity_poly.type
_entity_poly.pdbx_seq_one_letter_code
_entity_poly.pdbx_strand_id
1 'polypeptide(L)'
;MKKLKQKVENAVGISESTDIAEDQAQADDNHDGNSNGNKPIQRPTPSDKLQKLRTATATWDEAVTPSKASSIEALLKELPPLPSVDEMANPNAAARETYYRKIVAVTTRVRELDKQYTCSDEEMIAFRENMYASTAKKLGITEAELRALENDMTSEAEKERITQKIVSNTIGDMSSLEAMAVDIEKREAAAGGELSDQDRLAILAEHGNAMEDLGALMEKSSSLSSIQSGSGDAELDQRLAELMQKQMEGPPNPLINYNKILGKNAAVLKNLYARLCNTDDPAEIEQIYTEADELAKRARREAAVTWRKYLAEQIELNRGLYPQSMSLQADLVKAGMIPACAEKRASLNIVTICANFLDQAYSEFPEPEFTPVCKENIMKFPKNERMMRAESGYATSVDGFLSGCVIWTIDEENGTEYIYENGKKREMDAKGRQAIKQQQQKREDYEPPYGTWTSQSGKWTATYSRDGALTLHDGSTFYPSALKKEGNRLIWVEVSGENVEKCIYKL
;
A
#
# COMPACT_ATOMS: atom_id res chain seq x y z
N MET A 1 29.81 -0.97 -23.11
CA MET A 1 30.86 -1.25 -22.09
C MET A 1 30.67 -0.46 -20.79
N LYS A 2 30.82 0.87 -20.76
CA LYS A 2 30.62 1.68 -19.53
C LYS A 2 29.29 1.42 -18.79
N LYS A 3 28.16 1.39 -19.52
CA LYS A 3 26.83 1.10 -18.95
C LYS A 3 26.70 -0.32 -18.37
N LEU A 4 27.47 -1.28 -18.87
CA LEU A 4 27.40 -2.68 -18.41
C LEU A 4 28.24 -2.87 -17.14
N LYS A 5 29.43 -2.27 -17.11
CA LYS A 5 30.28 -2.20 -15.91
C LYS A 5 29.54 -1.48 -14.76
N GLN A 6 28.87 -0.36 -15.07
CA GLN A 6 28.01 0.36 -14.14
C GLN A 6 26.81 -0.47 -13.65
N LYS A 7 26.21 -1.31 -14.52
CA LYS A 7 25.15 -2.25 -14.10
C LYS A 7 25.66 -3.34 -13.15
N VAL A 8 26.89 -3.82 -13.33
CA VAL A 8 27.51 -4.81 -12.43
C VAL A 8 27.93 -4.16 -11.11
N GLU A 9 28.48 -2.96 -11.12
CA GLU A 9 28.78 -2.17 -9.92
C GLU A 9 27.50 -1.85 -9.12
N ASN A 10 26.39 -1.55 -9.80
CA ASN A 10 25.06 -1.37 -9.18
C ASN A 10 24.47 -2.69 -8.65
N ALA A 11 24.67 -3.82 -9.35
CA ALA A 11 24.15 -5.14 -8.94
C ALA A 11 24.87 -5.72 -7.71
N VAL A 12 26.12 -5.31 -7.48
CA VAL A 12 26.93 -5.71 -6.30
C VAL A 12 26.81 -4.69 -5.16
N GLY A 13 26.06 -3.59 -5.36
CA GLY A 13 25.78 -2.59 -4.32
C GLY A 13 26.96 -1.68 -3.97
N ILE A 14 27.87 -1.42 -4.92
CA ILE A 14 29.13 -0.69 -4.68
C ILE A 14 29.08 0.77 -5.14
N SER A 15 28.06 1.19 -5.89
CA SER A 15 27.89 2.62 -6.20
C SER A 15 27.29 3.37 -5.01
N GLU A 16 27.89 4.51 -4.67
CA GLU A 16 27.19 5.59 -3.95
C GLU A 16 25.99 5.99 -4.83
N SER A 17 24.83 5.42 -4.55
CA SER A 17 23.62 5.64 -5.32
C SER A 17 23.08 7.04 -5.05
N THR A 18 23.29 7.98 -5.97
CA THR A 18 22.48 9.21 -6.06
C THR A 18 21.23 9.05 -6.91
N ASP A 19 20.98 7.91 -7.56
CA ASP A 19 19.81 7.75 -8.42
C ASP A 19 19.17 6.35 -8.28
N ILE A 20 18.37 6.19 -7.23
CA ILE A 20 17.17 5.32 -7.25
C ILE A 20 16.04 6.14 -6.63
N ALA A 21 15.57 7.13 -7.38
CA ALA A 21 14.23 7.64 -7.23
C ALA A 21 13.35 6.91 -8.26
N GLU A 22 12.10 6.65 -7.87
CA GLU A 22 11.01 6.13 -8.70
C GLU A 22 11.03 4.60 -8.95
N ASP A 23 10.56 3.83 -7.96
CA ASP A 23 9.43 2.86 -8.14
C ASP A 23 9.14 2.00 -6.88
N GLN A 24 9.23 2.60 -5.69
CA GLN A 24 8.65 2.03 -4.47
C GLN A 24 7.83 3.10 -3.75
N ALA A 25 6.77 3.56 -4.40
CA ALA A 25 5.75 4.38 -3.77
C ALA A 25 4.38 3.77 -4.08
N GLN A 26 4.11 2.60 -3.49
CA GLN A 26 2.78 2.24 -2.99
C GLN A 26 2.86 0.90 -2.25
N ALA A 27 2.30 0.89 -1.04
CA ALA A 27 2.23 -0.21 -0.08
C ALA A 27 3.43 -0.38 0.88
N ASP A 28 3.72 0.66 1.67
CA ASP A 28 4.30 0.49 3.01
C ASP A 28 3.63 1.50 3.98
N ASP A 29 2.39 1.20 4.38
CA ASP A 29 1.75 1.83 5.55
C ASP A 29 2.07 0.97 6.80
N ASN A 30 3.37 0.79 7.07
CA ASN A 30 3.90 0.21 8.30
C ASN A 30 4.82 1.24 8.95
N HIS A 31 4.22 2.16 9.70
CA HIS A 31 4.94 3.12 10.52
C HIS A 31 5.36 2.43 11.83
N ASP A 32 6.44 1.64 11.78
CA ASP A 32 7.15 1.22 12.99
C ASP A 32 7.88 2.44 13.55
N GLY A 33 7.36 2.93 14.67
CA GLY A 33 7.85 4.09 15.39
C GLY A 33 9.27 3.88 15.91
N ASN A 34 10.27 4.33 15.14
CA ASN A 34 11.56 4.75 15.68
C ASN A 34 12.23 5.78 14.74
N SER A 35 11.72 7.03 14.77
CA SER A 35 12.36 8.16 14.10
C SER A 35 13.40 8.78 15.04
N ASN A 36 14.62 8.23 14.98
CA ASN A 36 15.83 9.00 15.24
C ASN A 36 16.37 9.45 13.88
N GLY A 37 16.46 10.76 13.69
CA GLY A 37 17.16 11.37 12.57
C GLY A 37 18.60 10.86 12.47
N ASN A 38 19.07 10.69 11.22
CA ASN A 38 20.14 9.81 10.75
C ASN A 38 19.74 8.32 10.70
N LYS A 39 18.95 7.95 9.68
CA LYS A 39 19.04 6.59 9.15
C LYS A 39 20.36 6.48 8.39
N PRO A 40 21.32 5.64 8.83
CA PRO A 40 22.32 5.14 7.90
C PRO A 40 21.55 4.44 6.77
N ILE A 41 22.08 4.47 5.54
CA ILE A 41 21.58 3.63 4.45
C ILE A 41 21.53 2.19 5.00
N GLN A 42 20.33 1.71 5.35
CA GLN A 42 20.15 0.39 5.94
C GLN A 42 20.42 -0.61 4.82
N ARG A 43 21.58 -1.28 4.90
CA ARG A 43 21.90 -2.37 3.97
C ARG A 43 20.84 -3.47 4.14
N PRO A 44 20.23 -3.98 3.05
CA PRO A 44 19.20 -4.99 3.12
C PRO A 44 19.68 -6.21 3.91
N THR A 45 18.96 -6.55 4.96
CA THR A 45 19.19 -7.78 5.73
C THR A 45 18.45 -8.94 5.04
N PRO A 46 18.85 -10.21 5.28
CA PRO A 46 18.11 -11.37 4.78
C PRO A 46 16.64 -11.39 5.22
N SER A 47 16.31 -10.79 6.36
CA SER A 47 14.94 -10.61 6.84
C SER A 47 14.12 -9.68 5.94
N ASP A 48 14.76 -8.73 5.26
CA ASP A 48 14.12 -7.83 4.29
C ASP A 48 13.77 -8.55 2.98
N LYS A 49 14.31 -9.76 2.75
CA LYS A 49 13.97 -10.60 1.60
C LYS A 49 12.75 -11.49 1.83
N LEU A 50 12.30 -11.63 3.08
CA LEU A 50 11.09 -12.36 3.38
C LEU A 50 9.88 -11.47 3.19
N GLN A 51 8.85 -11.99 2.51
CA GLN A 51 7.60 -11.27 2.37
C GLN A 51 6.99 -11.01 3.75
N LYS A 52 6.74 -9.74 4.06
CA LYS A 52 6.05 -9.34 5.28
C LYS A 52 4.57 -9.69 5.18
N LEU A 53 3.95 -9.97 6.33
CA LEU A 53 2.50 -10.09 6.38
C LEU A 53 1.87 -8.73 6.07
N ARG A 54 0.90 -8.70 5.16
CA ARG A 54 0.10 -7.52 4.87
C ARG A 54 -0.77 -7.17 6.06
N THR A 55 -0.97 -5.88 6.28
CA THR A 55 -1.86 -5.38 7.32
C THR A 55 -3.30 -5.37 6.81
N ALA A 56 -4.20 -5.97 7.58
CA ALA A 56 -5.64 -5.87 7.34
C ALA A 56 -6.13 -4.45 7.62
N THR A 57 -6.99 -3.94 6.74
CA THR A 57 -7.54 -2.57 6.78
C THR A 57 -8.81 -2.46 7.63
N ALA A 58 -9.58 -3.54 7.73
CA ALA A 58 -10.79 -3.59 8.55
C ALA A 58 -10.49 -3.30 10.03
N THR A 59 -11.24 -2.37 10.61
CA THR A 59 -11.17 -1.99 12.03
C THR A 59 -12.47 -2.33 12.74
N TRP A 60 -12.40 -2.64 14.04
CA TRP A 60 -13.57 -2.94 14.86
C TRP A 60 -13.30 -2.66 16.33
N ASP A 61 -14.18 -1.88 16.96
CA ASP A 61 -14.00 -1.38 18.33
C ASP A 61 -14.56 -2.33 19.41
N GLU A 62 -14.34 -3.65 19.26
CA GLU A 62 -14.57 -4.67 20.30
C GLU A 62 -13.69 -5.92 20.09
N ALA A 63 -13.58 -6.76 21.13
CA ALA A 63 -13.01 -8.09 20.98
C ALA A 63 -13.86 -8.96 20.02
N VAL A 64 -13.21 -9.59 19.06
CA VAL A 64 -13.83 -10.55 18.13
C VAL A 64 -13.20 -11.91 18.33
N THR A 65 -14.03 -12.95 18.45
CA THR A 65 -13.53 -14.34 18.49
C THR A 65 -12.91 -14.67 17.12
N PRO A 66 -11.61 -15.03 17.07
CA PRO A 66 -10.96 -15.38 15.82
C PRO A 66 -11.59 -16.61 15.16
N SER A 67 -11.47 -16.69 13.83
CA SER A 67 -11.78 -17.90 13.08
C SER A 67 -11.02 -19.12 13.63
N LYS A 68 -11.63 -20.31 13.52
CA LYS A 68 -10.99 -21.59 13.88
C LYS A 68 -10.28 -22.25 12.70
N ALA A 69 -10.31 -21.66 11.52
CA ALA A 69 -9.66 -22.20 10.33
C ALA A 69 -8.15 -22.38 10.55
N SER A 70 -7.63 -23.49 10.04
CA SER A 70 -6.21 -23.84 10.09
C SER A 70 -5.55 -23.92 8.72
N SER A 71 -6.33 -23.75 7.64
CA SER A 71 -5.84 -23.73 6.26
C SER A 71 -6.26 -22.45 5.55
N ILE A 72 -5.50 -22.07 4.52
CA ILE A 72 -5.78 -20.89 3.72
C ILE A 72 -7.11 -21.03 2.96
N GLU A 73 -7.43 -22.21 2.43
CA GLU A 73 -8.71 -22.47 1.75
C GLU A 73 -9.89 -22.27 2.71
N ALA A 74 -9.76 -22.76 3.94
CA ALA A 74 -10.78 -22.59 4.97
C ALA A 74 -10.97 -21.11 5.31
N LEU A 75 -9.88 -20.35 5.48
CA LEU A 75 -9.95 -18.90 5.69
C LEU A 75 -10.63 -18.16 4.53
N LEU A 76 -10.25 -18.47 3.28
CA LEU A 76 -10.85 -17.85 2.10
C LEU A 76 -12.36 -18.14 1.98
N LYS A 77 -12.79 -19.32 2.44
CA LYS A 77 -14.20 -19.75 2.47
C LYS A 77 -15.00 -19.12 3.62
N GLU A 78 -14.35 -18.84 4.75
CA GLU A 78 -14.98 -18.20 5.91
C GLU A 78 -15.17 -16.68 5.74
N LEU A 79 -14.42 -16.04 4.82
CA LEU A 79 -14.67 -14.65 4.43
C LEU A 79 -16.13 -14.46 3.96
N PRO A 80 -16.79 -13.36 4.36
CA PRO A 80 -18.17 -13.11 3.93
C PRO A 80 -18.25 -12.86 2.42
N PRO A 81 -19.40 -13.12 1.78
CA PRO A 81 -19.63 -12.70 0.40
C PRO A 81 -19.71 -11.17 0.32
N LEU A 82 -19.39 -10.60 -0.84
CA LEU A 82 -19.66 -9.18 -1.10
C LEU A 82 -21.15 -8.87 -0.84
N PRO A 83 -21.46 -7.74 -0.18
CA PRO A 83 -22.85 -7.32 0.00
C PRO A 83 -23.54 -7.14 -1.36
N SER A 84 -24.86 -7.27 -1.38
CA SER A 84 -25.65 -6.99 -2.56
C SER A 84 -25.63 -5.51 -2.92
N VAL A 85 -26.00 -5.17 -4.16
CA VAL A 85 -26.09 -3.77 -4.61
C VAL A 85 -26.99 -2.95 -3.69
N ASP A 86 -28.11 -3.52 -3.23
CA ASP A 86 -29.05 -2.83 -2.36
C ASP A 86 -28.48 -2.66 -0.94
N GLU A 87 -27.75 -3.64 -0.41
CA GLU A 87 -27.07 -3.53 0.90
C GLU A 87 -25.88 -2.55 0.88
N MET A 88 -25.19 -2.40 -0.25
CA MET A 88 -24.12 -1.40 -0.41
C MET A 88 -24.70 0.01 -0.54
N ALA A 89 -25.77 0.14 -1.33
CA ALA A 89 -26.43 1.41 -1.55
C ALA A 89 -27.18 1.90 -0.31
N ASN A 90 -27.79 1.00 0.47
CA ASN A 90 -28.53 1.37 1.66
C ASN A 90 -28.14 0.48 2.83
N PRO A 91 -26.99 0.78 3.49
CA PRO A 91 -26.43 -0.08 4.51
C PRO A 91 -27.36 -0.21 5.71
N ASN A 92 -27.64 -1.46 6.09
CA ASN A 92 -28.26 -1.77 7.37
C ASN A 92 -27.18 -1.98 8.44
N ALA A 93 -27.27 -1.27 9.56
CA ALA A 93 -26.26 -1.32 10.61
C ALA A 93 -26.00 -2.74 11.16
N ALA A 94 -27.04 -3.53 11.40
CA ALA A 94 -26.89 -4.89 11.95
C ALA A 94 -26.28 -5.87 10.93
N ALA A 95 -26.66 -5.75 9.65
CA ALA A 95 -26.06 -6.54 8.58
C ALA A 95 -24.57 -6.18 8.39
N ARG A 96 -24.27 -4.87 8.38
CA ARG A 96 -22.91 -4.33 8.28
C ARG A 96 -22.03 -4.77 9.46
N GLU A 97 -22.54 -4.72 10.68
CA GLU A 97 -21.84 -5.26 11.86
C GLU A 97 -21.51 -6.76 11.69
N THR A 98 -22.49 -7.56 11.28
CA THR A 98 -22.28 -9.00 11.06
C THR A 98 -21.24 -9.26 9.97
N TYR A 99 -21.25 -8.44 8.91
CA TYR A 99 -20.30 -8.50 7.82
C TYR A 99 -18.87 -8.21 8.28
N TYR A 100 -18.67 -7.09 8.97
CA TYR A 100 -17.36 -6.66 9.46
C TYR A 100 -16.77 -7.59 10.51
N ARG A 101 -17.58 -8.07 11.46
CA ARG A 101 -17.12 -9.06 12.46
C ARG A 101 -16.54 -10.31 11.81
N LYS A 102 -17.08 -10.77 10.67
CA LYS A 102 -16.53 -11.91 9.93
C LYS A 102 -15.17 -11.60 9.30
N ILE A 103 -15.02 -10.43 8.67
CA ILE A 103 -13.74 -9.99 8.09
C ILE A 103 -12.66 -9.94 9.19
N VAL A 104 -12.99 -9.34 10.33
CA VAL A 104 -12.07 -9.17 11.46
C VAL A 104 -11.72 -10.51 12.12
N ALA A 105 -12.69 -11.42 12.26
CA ALA A 105 -12.44 -12.76 12.80
C ALA A 105 -11.43 -13.56 11.94
N VAL A 106 -11.56 -13.48 10.61
CA VAL A 106 -10.65 -14.15 9.67
C VAL A 106 -9.27 -13.51 9.66
N THR A 107 -9.18 -12.18 9.58
CA THR A 107 -7.89 -11.46 9.56
C THR A 107 -7.14 -11.55 10.88
N THR A 108 -7.85 -11.62 12.01
CA THR A 108 -7.24 -11.92 13.31
C THR A 108 -6.63 -13.32 13.31
N ARG A 109 -7.35 -14.32 12.76
CA ARG A 109 -6.82 -15.68 12.64
C ARG A 109 -5.60 -15.77 11.71
N VAL A 110 -5.58 -14.99 10.63
CA VAL A 110 -4.40 -14.86 9.75
C VAL A 110 -3.18 -14.42 10.57
N ARG A 111 -3.31 -13.39 11.42
CA ARG A 111 -2.22 -12.94 12.31
C ARG A 111 -1.80 -14.01 13.32
N GLU A 112 -2.74 -14.80 13.85
CA GLU A 112 -2.40 -15.92 14.76
C GLU A 112 -1.62 -17.04 14.07
N LEU A 113 -2.00 -17.40 12.84
CA LEU A 113 -1.29 -18.40 12.05
C LEU A 113 0.08 -17.90 11.64
N ASP A 114 0.17 -16.64 11.21
CA ASP A 114 1.43 -15.99 10.89
C ASP A 114 2.43 -16.00 12.05
N LYS A 115 1.95 -15.74 13.27
CA LYS A 115 2.76 -15.89 14.50
C LYS A 115 3.22 -17.33 14.73
N GLN A 116 2.39 -18.32 14.42
CA GLN A 116 2.76 -19.74 14.50
C GLN A 116 3.80 -20.13 13.44
N TYR A 117 3.84 -19.41 12.32
CA TYR A 117 4.80 -19.58 11.24
C TYR A 117 6.04 -18.67 11.39
N THR A 118 6.25 -18.08 12.57
CA THR A 118 7.47 -17.29 12.83
C THR A 118 8.69 -18.20 12.72
N CYS A 119 9.66 -17.79 11.91
CA CYS A 119 10.92 -18.51 11.74
C CYS A 119 11.72 -18.48 13.04
N SER A 120 12.33 -19.62 13.41
CA SER A 120 13.25 -19.63 14.55
C SER A 120 14.55 -18.91 14.19
N ASP A 121 15.29 -18.44 15.20
CA ASP A 121 16.59 -17.81 14.99
C ASP A 121 17.56 -18.77 14.29
N GLU A 122 17.51 -20.06 14.62
CA GLU A 122 18.33 -21.09 13.98
C GLU A 122 17.99 -21.27 12.50
N GLU A 123 16.69 -21.29 12.14
CA GLU A 123 16.25 -21.41 10.75
C GLU A 123 16.64 -20.17 9.95
N MET A 124 16.53 -18.98 10.54
CA MET A 124 16.95 -17.72 9.92
C MET A 124 18.46 -17.63 9.73
N ILE A 125 19.25 -18.12 10.69
CA ILE A 125 20.72 -18.20 10.57
C ILE A 125 21.10 -19.17 9.46
N ALA A 126 20.50 -20.37 9.44
CA ALA A 126 20.77 -21.36 8.40
C ALA A 126 20.39 -20.85 7.00
N PHE A 127 19.23 -20.18 6.89
CA PHE A 127 18.80 -19.53 5.66
C PHE A 127 19.81 -18.45 5.22
N ARG A 128 20.24 -17.61 6.17
CA ARG A 128 21.26 -16.59 5.93
C ARG A 128 22.54 -17.22 5.39
N GLU A 129 23.10 -18.21 6.07
CA GLU A 129 24.33 -18.89 5.64
C GLU A 129 24.21 -19.50 4.24
N ASN A 130 23.11 -20.20 3.96
CA ASN A 130 22.84 -20.75 2.63
C ASN A 130 22.76 -19.64 1.56
N MET A 131 22.15 -18.51 1.89
CA MET A 131 22.06 -17.36 1.00
C MET A 131 23.44 -16.73 0.71
N TYR A 132 24.30 -16.56 1.72
CA TYR A 132 25.68 -16.09 1.52
C TYR A 132 26.49 -17.09 0.67
N ALA A 133 26.38 -18.39 0.95
CA ALA A 133 27.06 -19.43 0.21
C ALA A 133 26.66 -19.44 -1.28
N SER A 134 25.34 -19.40 -1.55
CA SER A 134 24.78 -19.35 -2.89
C SER A 134 25.22 -18.09 -3.64
N THR A 135 25.13 -16.92 -2.99
CA THR A 135 25.52 -15.64 -3.58
C THR A 135 27.01 -15.58 -3.88
N ALA A 136 27.86 -15.99 -2.92
CA ALA A 136 29.31 -16.02 -3.10
C ALA A 136 29.72 -16.94 -4.25
N LYS A 137 29.10 -18.14 -4.34
CA LYS A 137 29.32 -19.08 -5.45
C LYS A 137 28.97 -18.47 -6.80
N LYS A 138 27.83 -17.79 -6.92
CA LYS A 138 27.43 -17.12 -8.18
C LYS A 138 28.38 -16.00 -8.59
N LEU A 139 28.87 -15.23 -7.62
CA LEU A 139 29.81 -14.14 -7.85
C LEU A 139 31.27 -14.62 -8.03
N GLY A 140 31.53 -15.93 -7.88
CA GLY A 140 32.87 -16.52 -7.99
C GLY A 140 33.82 -16.11 -6.85
N ILE A 141 33.28 -15.67 -5.71
CA ILE A 141 34.04 -15.25 -4.53
C ILE A 141 33.79 -16.20 -3.36
N THR A 142 34.56 -16.03 -2.28
CA THR A 142 34.32 -16.75 -1.04
C THR A 142 33.27 -16.05 -0.18
N GLU A 143 32.60 -16.78 0.71
CA GLU A 143 31.66 -16.18 1.68
C GLU A 143 32.32 -15.15 2.58
N ALA A 144 33.58 -15.38 2.96
CA ALA A 144 34.35 -14.43 3.76
C ALA A 144 34.58 -13.12 3.00
N GLU A 145 34.86 -13.18 1.70
CA GLU A 145 34.98 -12.00 0.84
C GLU A 145 33.63 -11.28 0.68
N LEU A 146 32.52 -12.01 0.53
CA LEU A 146 31.19 -11.42 0.48
C LEU A 146 30.83 -10.71 1.80
N ARG A 147 31.13 -11.32 2.94
CA ARG A 147 30.94 -10.70 4.27
C ARG A 147 31.89 -9.52 4.50
N ALA A 148 33.09 -9.55 3.94
CA ALA A 148 34.04 -8.44 4.02
C ALA A 148 33.54 -7.20 3.25
N LEU A 149 32.87 -7.38 2.10
CA LEU A 149 32.21 -6.28 1.39
C LEU A 149 31.14 -5.59 2.25
N GLU A 150 30.40 -6.36 3.03
CA GLU A 150 29.34 -5.86 3.91
C GLU A 150 29.84 -5.31 5.26
N ASN A 151 31.10 -5.53 5.62
CA ASN A 151 31.67 -5.09 6.88
C ASN A 151 32.25 -3.67 6.74
N ASP A 152 31.72 -2.73 7.53
CA ASP A 152 32.16 -1.33 7.53
C ASP A 152 33.61 -1.13 7.99
N MET A 153 34.17 -2.11 8.71
CA MET A 153 35.56 -2.10 9.14
C MET A 153 36.55 -2.61 8.08
N THR A 154 36.07 -3.15 6.96
CA THR A 154 36.92 -3.60 5.85
C THR A 154 37.47 -2.38 5.11
N SER A 155 38.78 -2.36 4.84
CA SER A 155 39.41 -1.27 4.11
C SER A 155 38.88 -1.16 2.68
N GLU A 156 38.75 0.06 2.17
CA GLU A 156 38.32 0.32 0.78
C GLU A 156 39.20 -0.38 -0.26
N ALA A 157 40.51 -0.51 -0.02
CA ALA A 157 41.41 -1.24 -0.91
C ALA A 157 41.06 -2.75 -1.02
N GLU A 158 40.60 -3.35 0.08
CA GLU A 158 40.19 -4.75 0.09
C GLU A 158 38.81 -4.94 -0.54
N LYS A 159 37.88 -4.01 -0.31
CA LYS A 159 36.58 -4.00 -1.01
C LYS A 159 36.76 -3.85 -2.51
N GLU A 160 37.64 -2.96 -2.96
CA GLU A 160 37.98 -2.76 -4.37
C GLU A 160 38.61 -4.03 -4.98
N ARG A 161 39.53 -4.69 -4.26
CA ARG A 161 40.11 -5.97 -4.70
C ARG A 161 39.05 -7.05 -4.91
N ILE A 162 38.12 -7.19 -3.96
CA ILE A 162 37.02 -8.16 -4.04
C ILE A 162 36.09 -7.79 -5.19
N THR A 163 35.78 -6.51 -5.36
CA THR A 163 34.96 -5.99 -6.46
C THR A 163 35.55 -6.33 -7.82
N GLN A 164 36.85 -6.08 -8.02
CA GLN A 164 37.54 -6.42 -9.26
C GLN A 164 37.54 -7.93 -9.53
N LYS A 165 37.66 -8.75 -8.47
CA LYS A 165 37.53 -10.20 -8.56
C LYS A 165 36.13 -10.62 -9.01
N ILE A 166 35.08 -10.02 -8.45
CA ILE A 166 33.69 -10.25 -8.89
C ILE A 166 33.55 -9.89 -10.37
N VAL A 167 33.97 -8.68 -10.77
CA VAL A 167 33.90 -8.21 -12.16
C VAL A 167 34.62 -9.19 -13.10
N SER A 168 35.84 -9.62 -12.75
CA SER A 168 36.62 -10.56 -13.55
C SER A 168 35.94 -11.93 -13.68
N ASN A 169 35.39 -12.48 -12.60
CA ASN A 169 34.69 -13.78 -12.63
C ASN A 169 33.36 -13.71 -13.39
N THR A 170 32.68 -12.58 -13.26
CA THR A 170 31.31 -12.38 -13.74
C THR A 170 31.26 -11.94 -15.19
N ILE A 171 32.22 -11.15 -15.65
CA ILE A 171 32.26 -10.62 -17.01
C ILE A 171 33.31 -11.35 -17.87
N GLY A 172 34.33 -11.95 -17.25
CA GLY A 172 35.45 -12.57 -17.97
C GLY A 172 36.49 -11.55 -18.45
N ASP A 173 37.45 -12.02 -19.24
CA ASP A 173 38.41 -11.15 -19.93
C ASP A 173 37.71 -10.47 -21.11
N MET A 174 37.53 -9.14 -21.03
CA MET A 174 36.86 -8.36 -22.07
C MET A 174 37.81 -7.82 -23.16
N SER A 175 39.08 -8.22 -23.14
CA SER A 175 40.10 -7.68 -24.05
C SER A 175 39.72 -7.82 -25.53
N SER A 176 39.00 -8.89 -25.90
CA SER A 176 38.49 -9.15 -27.26
C SER A 176 37.36 -8.20 -27.66
N LEU A 177 36.37 -7.98 -26.80
CA LEU A 177 35.25 -7.05 -26.97
C LEU A 177 35.73 -5.59 -26.99
N GLU A 178 36.72 -5.26 -26.17
CA GLU A 178 37.37 -3.95 -26.17
C GLU A 178 38.18 -3.73 -27.44
N ALA A 179 38.92 -4.74 -27.92
CA ALA A 179 39.64 -4.67 -29.19
C ALA A 179 38.67 -4.49 -30.38
N MET A 180 37.53 -5.19 -30.38
CA MET A 180 36.49 -5.03 -31.40
C MET A 180 35.88 -3.62 -31.36
N ALA A 181 35.56 -3.10 -30.16
CA ALA A 181 35.01 -1.75 -30.00
C ALA A 181 35.99 -0.68 -30.50
N VAL A 182 37.28 -0.79 -30.17
CA VAL A 182 38.34 0.12 -30.64
C VAL A 182 38.49 0.04 -32.17
N ASP A 183 38.38 -1.14 -32.77
CA ASP A 183 38.46 -1.31 -34.23
C ASP A 183 37.23 -0.72 -34.95
N ILE A 184 36.03 -0.87 -34.38
CA ILE A 184 34.81 -0.19 -34.87
C ILE A 184 34.99 1.32 -34.83
N GLU A 185 35.38 1.89 -33.68
CA GLU A 185 35.58 3.34 -33.53
C GLU A 185 36.63 3.87 -34.51
N LYS A 186 37.71 3.13 -34.71
CA LYS A 186 38.78 3.49 -35.66
C LYS A 186 38.29 3.47 -37.12
N ARG A 187 37.45 2.49 -37.49
CA ARG A 187 36.92 2.38 -38.85
C ARG A 187 35.80 3.37 -39.13
N GLU A 188 34.94 3.67 -38.16
CA GLU A 188 33.94 4.75 -38.24
C GLU A 188 34.62 6.11 -38.39
N ALA A 189 35.69 6.36 -37.63
CA ALA A 189 36.50 7.57 -37.76
C ALA A 189 37.19 7.67 -39.13
N ALA A 190 37.65 6.56 -39.70
CA ALA A 190 38.27 6.52 -41.03
C ALA A 190 37.25 6.66 -42.18
N ALA A 191 36.03 6.15 -41.99
CA ALA A 191 34.94 6.24 -42.96
C ALA A 191 34.21 7.59 -42.93
N GLY A 192 34.42 8.40 -41.87
CA GLY A 192 33.77 9.70 -41.71
C GLY A 192 32.28 9.62 -41.35
N GLY A 193 31.83 8.48 -40.81
CA GLY A 193 30.43 8.20 -40.51
C GLY A 193 30.20 6.74 -40.12
N GLU A 194 28.92 6.36 -39.97
CA GLU A 194 28.55 4.97 -39.66
C GLU A 194 29.06 3.99 -40.73
N LEU A 195 29.54 2.84 -40.27
CA LEU A 195 29.97 1.73 -41.12
C LEU A 195 28.78 1.11 -41.88
N SER A 196 29.04 0.64 -43.10
CA SER A 196 28.05 -0.12 -43.86
C SER A 196 27.78 -1.49 -43.22
N ASP A 197 26.62 -2.10 -43.51
CA ASP A 197 26.29 -3.44 -43.01
C ASP A 197 27.34 -4.48 -43.43
N GLN A 198 27.97 -4.29 -44.59
CA GLN A 198 29.01 -5.16 -45.11
C GLN A 198 30.33 -5.02 -44.32
N ASP A 199 30.67 -3.81 -43.90
CA ASP A 199 31.83 -3.54 -43.03
C ASP A 199 31.58 -4.06 -41.61
N ARG A 200 30.36 -3.91 -41.10
CA ARG A 200 29.94 -4.47 -39.80
C ARG A 200 30.05 -5.99 -39.80
N LEU A 201 29.61 -6.66 -40.88
CA LEU A 201 29.75 -8.10 -41.06
C LEU A 201 31.23 -8.54 -41.16
N ALA A 202 32.08 -7.76 -41.82
CA ALA A 202 33.52 -8.04 -41.91
C ALA A 202 34.21 -7.94 -40.54
N ILE A 203 33.89 -6.91 -39.76
CA ILE A 203 34.41 -6.75 -38.38
C ILE A 203 33.93 -7.90 -37.50
N LEU A 204 32.67 -8.31 -37.61
CA LEU A 204 32.14 -9.46 -36.87
C LEU A 204 32.86 -10.77 -37.22
N ALA A 205 33.26 -10.96 -38.49
CA ALA A 205 34.03 -12.13 -38.91
C ALA A 205 35.48 -12.10 -38.43
N GLU A 206 36.10 -10.91 -38.35
CA GLU A 206 37.47 -10.71 -37.88
C GLU A 206 37.60 -10.85 -36.36
N HIS A 207 36.53 -10.55 -35.62
CA HIS A 207 36.46 -10.65 -34.16
C HIS A 207 35.58 -11.83 -33.71
N GLY A 208 35.72 -13.01 -34.33
CA GLY A 208 34.88 -14.18 -34.07
C GLY A 208 34.81 -14.59 -32.58
N ASN A 209 35.90 -14.45 -31.83
CA ASN A 209 35.93 -14.71 -30.38
C ASN A 209 35.10 -13.69 -29.58
N ALA A 210 34.99 -12.44 -30.06
CA ALA A 210 34.20 -11.41 -29.38
C ALA A 210 32.69 -11.69 -29.43
N MET A 211 32.20 -12.45 -30.43
CA MET A 211 30.79 -12.84 -30.49
C MET A 211 30.48 -13.97 -29.51
N GLU A 212 31.42 -14.90 -29.30
CA GLU A 212 31.33 -15.93 -28.27
C GLU A 212 31.38 -15.31 -26.86
N ASP A 213 32.29 -14.33 -26.66
CA ASP A 213 32.36 -13.55 -25.42
C ASP A 213 31.09 -12.72 -25.18
N LEU A 214 30.48 -12.16 -26.24
CA LEU A 214 29.19 -11.44 -26.14
C LEU A 214 28.03 -12.39 -25.76
N GLY A 215 28.02 -13.61 -26.30
CA GLY A 215 27.04 -14.63 -25.93
C GLY A 215 27.18 -15.05 -24.46
N ALA A 216 28.42 -15.33 -24.02
CA ALA A 216 28.73 -15.64 -22.63
C ALA A 216 28.40 -14.49 -21.68
N LEU A 217 28.63 -13.24 -22.12
CA LEU A 217 28.27 -12.03 -21.39
C LEU A 217 26.75 -11.90 -21.23
N MET A 218 25.96 -12.20 -22.27
CA MET A 218 24.49 -12.17 -22.18
C MET A 218 23.97 -13.23 -21.21
N GLU A 219 24.50 -14.45 -21.26
CA GLU A 219 24.14 -15.54 -20.34
C GLU A 219 24.53 -15.25 -18.88
N LYS A 220 25.70 -14.64 -18.65
CA LYS A 220 26.09 -14.21 -17.29
C LYS A 220 25.32 -12.98 -16.81
N SER A 221 24.91 -12.08 -17.72
CA SER A 221 24.09 -10.92 -17.37
C SER A 221 22.68 -11.30 -16.92
N SER A 222 22.07 -12.34 -17.51
CA SER A 222 20.80 -12.88 -17.04
C SER A 222 20.97 -13.59 -15.68
N SER A 223 22.08 -14.30 -15.49
CA SER A 223 22.45 -14.87 -14.18
C SER A 223 22.63 -13.79 -13.10
N LEU A 224 23.23 -12.64 -13.42
CA LEU A 224 23.37 -11.50 -12.51
C LEU A 224 22.04 -10.82 -12.16
N SER A 225 21.13 -10.68 -13.12
CA SER A 225 19.78 -10.16 -12.81
C SER A 225 19.05 -11.05 -11.81
N SER A 226 19.29 -12.36 -11.82
CA SER A 226 18.75 -13.30 -10.82
C SER A 226 19.32 -13.11 -9.39
N ILE A 227 20.41 -12.34 -9.25
CA ILE A 227 21.03 -12.00 -7.96
C ILE A 227 20.35 -10.76 -7.36
N GLN A 228 19.95 -9.79 -8.19
CA GLN A 228 19.14 -8.63 -7.77
C GLN A 228 17.74 -9.04 -7.29
N SER A 229 17.12 -10.04 -7.90
CA SER A 229 15.87 -10.68 -7.43
C SER A 229 16.07 -11.61 -6.22
N GLY A 230 17.32 -11.84 -5.80
CA GLY A 230 17.67 -12.49 -4.53
C GLY A 230 17.60 -14.01 -4.52
N SER A 231 17.63 -14.66 -5.68
CA SER A 231 16.89 -15.90 -5.84
C SER A 231 17.75 -17.15 -6.02
N GLY A 232 18.55 -17.27 -7.08
CA GLY A 232 19.10 -18.58 -7.42
C GLY A 232 18.72 -19.06 -8.80
N ASP A 233 17.47 -18.85 -9.16
CA ASP A 233 16.75 -19.58 -10.21
C ASP A 233 15.92 -18.59 -11.05
N ALA A 234 16.33 -18.41 -12.31
CA ALA A 234 15.72 -17.46 -13.22
C ALA A 234 14.25 -17.83 -13.57
N GLU A 235 13.88 -19.11 -13.53
CA GLU A 235 12.51 -19.55 -13.79
C GLU A 235 11.59 -19.18 -12.63
N LEU A 236 12.04 -19.41 -11.39
CA LEU A 236 11.27 -19.06 -10.19
C LEU A 236 11.13 -17.56 -10.02
N ASP A 237 12.16 -16.78 -10.37
CA ASP A 237 12.09 -15.32 -10.42
C ASP A 237 11.07 -14.82 -11.44
N GLN A 238 11.10 -15.39 -12.64
CA GLN A 238 10.14 -15.02 -13.68
C GLN A 238 8.71 -15.35 -13.23
N ARG A 239 8.48 -16.53 -12.66
CA ARG A 239 7.17 -16.91 -12.10
C ARG A 239 6.70 -15.98 -10.98
N LEU A 240 7.61 -15.52 -10.12
CA LEU A 240 7.32 -14.53 -9.07
C LEU A 240 6.94 -13.17 -9.68
N ALA A 241 7.72 -12.68 -10.64
CA ALA A 241 7.46 -11.42 -11.33
C ALA A 241 6.12 -11.45 -12.08
N GLU A 242 5.82 -12.52 -12.81
CA GLU A 242 4.54 -12.72 -13.51
C GLU A 242 3.36 -12.73 -12.53
N LEU A 243 3.51 -13.36 -11.36
CA LEU A 243 2.46 -13.38 -10.33
C LEU A 243 2.23 -11.99 -9.73
N MET A 244 3.30 -11.25 -9.43
CA MET A 244 3.22 -9.87 -8.95
C MET A 244 2.59 -8.94 -10.00
N GLN A 245 2.97 -9.11 -11.27
CA GLN A 245 2.41 -8.34 -12.38
C GLN A 245 0.92 -8.61 -12.55
N LYS A 246 0.47 -9.88 -12.55
CA LYS A 246 -0.96 -10.23 -12.60
C LYS A 246 -1.75 -9.62 -11.46
N GLN A 247 -1.14 -9.50 -10.27
CA GLN A 247 -1.78 -8.87 -9.12
C GLN A 247 -1.87 -7.35 -9.27
N MET A 248 -0.85 -6.71 -9.84
CA MET A 248 -0.79 -5.25 -10.09
C MET A 248 -1.71 -4.81 -11.25
N GLU A 249 -1.80 -5.61 -12.31
CA GLU A 249 -2.61 -5.36 -13.51
C GLU A 249 -4.12 -5.57 -13.29
N GLY A 250 -4.56 -5.80 -12.04
CA GLY A 250 -5.95 -6.05 -11.71
C GLY A 250 -6.92 -5.03 -12.33
N PRO A 251 -8.23 -5.34 -12.35
CA PRO A 251 -9.22 -4.51 -13.03
C PRO A 251 -9.08 -3.04 -12.63
N PRO A 252 -9.21 -2.09 -13.59
CA PRO A 252 -8.99 -0.67 -13.30
C PRO A 252 -10.04 -0.17 -12.31
N ASN A 253 -9.61 0.66 -11.36
CA ASN A 253 -10.52 1.28 -10.40
C ASN A 253 -11.56 2.15 -11.14
N PRO A 254 -12.88 1.92 -10.96
CA PRO A 254 -13.89 2.67 -11.66
C PRO A 254 -14.00 4.11 -11.18
N LEU A 255 -13.94 5.06 -12.12
CA LEU A 255 -14.29 6.45 -11.86
C LEU A 255 -15.82 6.62 -11.86
N ILE A 256 -16.43 6.57 -10.66
CA ILE A 256 -17.87 6.78 -10.50
C ILE A 256 -18.20 8.26 -10.60
N ASN A 257 -18.94 8.64 -11.64
CA ASN A 257 -19.39 10.01 -11.85
C ASN A 257 -20.88 10.16 -11.55
N TYR A 258 -21.18 10.63 -10.33
CA TYR A 258 -22.55 10.87 -9.88
C TYR A 258 -23.31 11.93 -10.69
N ASN A 259 -22.62 12.96 -11.21
CA ASN A 259 -23.26 13.95 -12.08
C ASN A 259 -23.74 13.31 -13.39
N LYS A 260 -22.98 12.34 -13.93
CA LYS A 260 -23.36 11.58 -15.13
C LYS A 260 -24.51 10.62 -14.84
N ILE A 261 -24.49 9.92 -13.71
CA ILE A 261 -25.56 9.03 -13.25
C ILE A 261 -26.89 9.79 -13.13
N LEU A 262 -26.88 10.94 -12.47
CA LEU A 262 -28.11 11.72 -12.25
C LEU A 262 -28.54 12.60 -13.42
N GLY A 263 -27.64 12.94 -14.34
CA GLY A 263 -27.90 13.87 -15.44
C GLY A 263 -28.47 15.20 -14.93
N LYS A 264 -29.64 15.60 -15.43
CA LYS A 264 -30.30 16.86 -15.01
C LYS A 264 -30.68 16.89 -13.52
N ASN A 265 -30.88 15.73 -12.90
CA ASN A 265 -31.26 15.64 -11.49
C ASN A 265 -30.09 15.99 -10.55
N ALA A 266 -28.85 16.00 -11.04
CA ALA A 266 -27.70 16.41 -10.24
C ALA A 266 -27.83 17.89 -9.80
N ALA A 267 -28.26 18.76 -10.72
CA ALA A 267 -28.49 20.18 -10.40
C ALA A 267 -29.66 20.37 -9.43
N VAL A 268 -30.72 19.56 -9.56
CA VAL A 268 -31.86 19.56 -8.64
C VAL A 268 -31.39 19.21 -7.23
N LEU A 269 -30.64 18.12 -7.09
CA LEU A 269 -30.16 17.63 -5.80
C LEU A 269 -29.16 18.61 -5.15
N LYS A 270 -28.24 19.19 -5.93
CA LYS A 270 -27.34 20.27 -5.48
C LYS A 270 -28.12 21.47 -4.94
N ASN A 271 -29.17 21.91 -5.64
CA ASN A 271 -29.99 23.04 -5.21
C ASN A 271 -30.81 22.72 -3.94
N LEU A 272 -31.34 21.50 -3.82
CA LEU A 272 -32.05 21.03 -2.63
C LEU A 272 -31.14 21.05 -1.40
N TYR A 273 -29.94 20.47 -1.48
CA TYR A 273 -28.98 20.47 -0.38
C TYR A 273 -28.38 21.86 -0.08
N ALA A 274 -28.22 22.72 -1.08
CA ALA A 274 -27.87 24.13 -0.82
C ALA A 274 -28.96 24.87 -0.02
N ARG A 275 -30.24 24.62 -0.32
CA ARG A 275 -31.36 25.18 0.47
C ARG A 275 -31.37 24.63 1.89
N LEU A 276 -31.14 23.32 2.06
CA LEU A 276 -31.08 22.66 3.36
C LEU A 276 -30.11 23.36 4.32
N CYS A 277 -28.95 23.76 3.82
CA CYS A 277 -27.93 24.43 4.64
C CYS A 277 -28.29 25.86 5.05
N ASN A 278 -29.25 26.49 4.37
CA ASN A 278 -29.67 27.87 4.63
C ASN A 278 -31.02 27.98 5.38
N THR A 279 -31.68 26.86 5.70
CA THR A 279 -32.97 26.87 6.40
C THR A 279 -32.91 26.09 7.70
N ASP A 280 -33.53 26.61 8.75
CA ASP A 280 -33.73 25.90 10.02
C ASP A 280 -35.22 25.60 10.29
N ASP A 281 -36.09 25.82 9.30
CA ASP A 281 -37.51 25.47 9.37
C ASP A 281 -37.69 23.94 9.25
N PRO A 282 -38.21 23.25 10.28
CA PRO A 282 -38.40 21.79 10.24
C PRO A 282 -39.29 21.33 9.07
N ALA A 283 -40.29 22.12 8.67
CA ALA A 283 -41.17 21.74 7.57
C ALA A 283 -40.44 21.77 6.22
N GLU A 284 -39.61 22.80 5.99
CA GLU A 284 -38.79 22.88 4.78
C GLU A 284 -37.72 21.78 4.74
N ILE A 285 -37.08 21.45 5.87
CA ILE A 285 -36.11 20.36 5.97
C ILE A 285 -36.76 19.02 5.59
N GLU A 286 -37.92 18.70 6.15
CA GLU A 286 -38.66 17.46 5.86
C GLU A 286 -39.05 17.36 4.37
N GLN A 287 -39.46 18.47 3.78
CA GLN A 287 -39.76 18.55 2.35
C GLN A 287 -38.51 18.28 1.51
N ILE A 288 -37.40 18.95 1.82
CA ILE A 288 -36.13 18.78 1.09
C ILE A 288 -35.66 17.33 1.15
N TYR A 289 -35.65 16.70 2.32
CA TYR A 289 -35.26 15.30 2.44
C TYR A 289 -36.20 14.38 1.65
N THR A 290 -37.52 14.62 1.69
CA THR A 290 -38.48 13.83 0.92
C THR A 290 -38.26 13.93 -0.59
N GLU A 291 -37.93 15.12 -1.10
CA GLU A 291 -37.67 15.33 -2.54
C GLU A 291 -36.30 14.75 -2.96
N ALA A 292 -35.30 14.81 -2.08
CA ALA A 292 -33.93 14.40 -2.36
C ALA A 292 -33.69 12.89 -2.24
N ASP A 293 -34.31 12.23 -1.27
CA ASP A 293 -33.97 10.86 -0.82
C ASP A 293 -34.01 9.83 -1.95
N GLU A 294 -35.12 9.79 -2.72
CA GLU A 294 -35.28 8.85 -3.84
C GLU A 294 -34.27 9.09 -4.97
N LEU A 295 -33.87 10.35 -5.21
CA LEU A 295 -32.86 10.68 -6.21
C LEU A 295 -31.47 10.25 -5.74
N ALA A 296 -31.12 10.54 -4.48
CA ALA A 296 -29.84 10.18 -3.87
C ALA A 296 -29.68 8.65 -3.83
N LYS A 297 -30.67 7.92 -3.31
CA LYS A 297 -30.67 6.45 -3.23
C LYS A 297 -30.56 5.79 -4.59
N ARG A 298 -31.27 6.30 -5.61
CA ARG A 298 -31.15 5.78 -6.98
C ARG A 298 -29.74 5.93 -7.53
N ALA A 299 -29.14 7.12 -7.37
CA ALA A 299 -27.79 7.38 -7.85
C ALA A 299 -26.77 6.48 -7.15
N ARG A 300 -26.91 6.34 -5.83
CA ARG A 300 -26.06 5.47 -5.00
C ARG A 300 -26.20 4.01 -5.41
N ARG A 301 -27.40 3.54 -5.72
CA ARG A 301 -27.66 2.18 -6.22
C ARG A 301 -26.97 1.93 -7.57
N GLU A 302 -27.04 2.87 -8.50
CA GLU A 302 -26.34 2.76 -9.79
C GLU A 302 -24.81 2.75 -9.60
N ALA A 303 -24.28 3.59 -8.72
CA ALA A 303 -22.86 3.56 -8.33
C ALA A 303 -22.47 2.20 -7.72
N ALA A 304 -23.30 1.64 -6.85
CA ALA A 304 -23.06 0.35 -6.21
C ALA A 304 -22.97 -0.81 -7.21
N VAL A 305 -23.68 -0.77 -8.34
CA VAL A 305 -23.54 -1.78 -9.40
C VAL A 305 -22.11 -1.80 -9.94
N THR A 306 -21.57 -0.64 -10.30
CA THR A 306 -20.22 -0.51 -10.85
C THR A 306 -19.16 -0.84 -9.80
N TRP A 307 -19.29 -0.30 -8.58
CA TRP A 307 -18.35 -0.54 -7.49
C TRP A 307 -18.29 -2.01 -7.09
N ARG A 308 -19.45 -2.65 -6.89
CA ARG A 308 -19.52 -4.07 -6.54
C ARG A 308 -18.91 -4.96 -7.62
N LYS A 309 -19.11 -4.62 -8.90
CA LYS A 309 -18.51 -5.37 -10.02
C LYS A 309 -16.98 -5.32 -9.94
N TYR A 310 -16.41 -4.13 -9.75
CA TYR A 310 -14.97 -3.95 -9.59
C TYR A 310 -14.41 -4.77 -8.43
N LEU A 311 -15.02 -4.68 -7.24
CA LEU A 311 -14.59 -5.44 -6.07
C LEU A 311 -14.70 -6.96 -6.29
N ALA A 312 -15.76 -7.42 -6.98
CA ALA A 312 -15.92 -8.83 -7.30
C ALA A 312 -14.79 -9.34 -8.20
N GLU A 313 -14.45 -8.59 -9.25
CA GLU A 313 -13.36 -8.93 -10.17
C GLU A 313 -11.99 -8.93 -9.45
N GLN A 314 -11.74 -7.98 -8.54
CA GLN A 314 -10.54 -7.94 -7.69
C GLN A 314 -10.43 -9.16 -6.76
N ILE A 315 -11.52 -9.54 -6.10
CA ILE A 315 -11.56 -10.69 -5.20
C ILE A 315 -11.40 -12.00 -5.98
N GLU A 316 -12.05 -12.13 -7.14
CA GLU A 316 -11.93 -13.31 -8.00
C GLU A 316 -10.51 -13.48 -8.54
N LEU A 317 -9.86 -12.40 -8.99
CA LEU A 317 -8.46 -12.40 -9.41
C LEU A 317 -7.55 -12.94 -8.29
N ASN A 318 -7.63 -12.36 -7.10
CA ASN A 318 -6.74 -12.73 -5.99
C ASN A 318 -7.01 -14.16 -5.49
N ARG A 319 -8.28 -14.60 -5.45
CA ARG A 319 -8.62 -16.00 -5.18
C ARG A 319 -8.07 -16.95 -6.25
N GLY A 320 -8.09 -16.53 -7.53
CA GLY A 320 -7.53 -17.31 -8.64
C GLY A 320 -6.01 -17.43 -8.62
N LEU A 321 -5.30 -16.48 -8.00
CA LEU A 321 -3.85 -16.52 -7.82
C LEU A 321 -3.40 -17.46 -6.69
N TYR A 322 -4.31 -17.84 -5.78
CA TYR A 322 -3.97 -18.67 -4.62
C TYR A 322 -3.25 -19.99 -4.97
N PRO A 323 -3.75 -20.85 -5.88
CA PRO A 323 -3.07 -22.10 -6.20
C PRO A 323 -1.67 -21.90 -6.81
N GLN A 324 -1.52 -20.87 -7.64
CA GLN A 324 -0.22 -20.50 -8.25
C GLN A 324 0.76 -20.02 -7.18
N SER A 325 0.29 -19.18 -6.26
CA SER A 325 1.09 -18.68 -5.14
C SER A 325 1.56 -19.81 -4.23
N MET A 326 0.69 -20.76 -3.86
CA MET A 326 1.08 -21.91 -3.05
C MET A 326 2.17 -22.75 -3.72
N SER A 327 1.96 -23.09 -4.99
CA SER A 327 2.91 -23.92 -5.73
C SER A 327 4.26 -23.23 -5.85
N LEU A 328 4.26 -21.93 -6.17
CA LEU A 328 5.48 -21.15 -6.26
C LEU A 328 6.21 -21.10 -4.91
N GLN A 329 5.52 -20.81 -3.81
CA GLN A 329 6.16 -20.77 -2.48
C GLN A 329 6.78 -22.11 -2.08
N ALA A 330 6.12 -23.24 -2.37
CA ALA A 330 6.69 -24.55 -2.13
C ALA A 330 7.96 -24.81 -2.96
N ASP A 331 7.99 -24.35 -4.21
CA ASP A 331 9.18 -24.46 -5.07
C ASP A 331 10.32 -23.54 -4.57
N LEU A 332 9.99 -22.33 -4.12
CA LEU A 332 10.95 -21.39 -3.49
C LEU A 332 11.59 -21.99 -2.23
N VAL A 333 10.81 -22.68 -1.39
CA VAL A 333 11.36 -23.40 -0.22
C VAL A 333 12.31 -24.52 -0.66
N LYS A 334 11.91 -25.34 -1.63
CA LYS A 334 12.76 -26.44 -2.14
C LYS A 334 14.07 -25.94 -2.74
N ALA A 335 14.02 -24.79 -3.41
CA ALA A 335 15.19 -24.12 -3.97
C ALA A 335 16.03 -23.39 -2.90
N GLY A 336 15.59 -23.36 -1.63
CA GLY A 336 16.28 -22.69 -0.52
C GLY A 336 16.23 -21.16 -0.61
N MET A 337 15.29 -20.62 -1.39
CA MET A 337 15.14 -19.19 -1.67
C MET A 337 14.37 -18.47 -0.57
N ILE A 338 13.55 -19.22 0.16
CA ILE A 338 12.91 -18.81 1.41
C ILE A 338 12.99 -19.97 2.41
N PRO A 339 13.02 -19.71 3.73
CA PRO A 339 12.94 -20.74 4.75
C PRO A 339 11.54 -21.37 4.78
N ALA A 340 11.44 -22.60 5.31
CA ALA A 340 10.19 -23.36 5.30
C ALA A 340 9.09 -22.70 6.15
N CYS A 341 9.47 -22.07 7.25
CA CYS A 341 8.57 -21.22 8.06
C CYS A 341 7.83 -20.15 7.23
N ALA A 342 8.44 -19.62 6.15
CA ALA A 342 7.87 -18.53 5.36
C ALA A 342 6.93 -19.01 4.23
N GLU A 343 6.84 -20.32 3.96
CA GLU A 343 6.12 -20.91 2.81
C GLU A 343 4.67 -20.40 2.69
N LYS A 344 3.98 -20.23 3.82
CA LYS A 344 2.55 -19.88 3.82
C LYS A 344 2.29 -18.38 3.78
N ARG A 345 3.32 -17.54 3.88
CA ARG A 345 3.15 -16.09 4.09
C ARG A 345 2.49 -15.38 2.91
N ALA A 346 2.92 -15.69 1.68
CA ALA A 346 2.27 -15.16 0.48
C ALA A 346 0.78 -15.56 0.39
N SER A 347 0.46 -16.79 0.81
CA SER A 347 -0.91 -17.29 0.80
C SER A 347 -1.79 -16.63 1.88
N LEU A 348 -1.24 -16.37 3.07
CA LEU A 348 -1.89 -15.55 4.10
C LEU A 348 -2.12 -14.10 3.62
N ASN A 349 -1.19 -13.55 2.84
CA ASN A 349 -1.35 -12.24 2.22
C ASN A 349 -2.54 -12.21 1.24
N ILE A 350 -2.77 -13.26 0.46
CA ILE A 350 -3.95 -13.36 -0.42
C ILE A 350 -5.26 -13.31 0.38
N VAL A 351 -5.34 -13.99 1.53
CA VAL A 351 -6.51 -13.89 2.43
C VAL A 351 -6.72 -12.45 2.87
N THR A 352 -5.65 -11.80 3.31
CA THR A 352 -5.68 -10.41 3.78
C THR A 352 -6.09 -9.43 2.68
N ILE A 353 -5.60 -9.63 1.46
CA ILE A 353 -5.97 -8.82 0.30
C ILE A 353 -7.46 -8.97 -0.02
N CYS A 354 -7.98 -10.21 -0.05
CA CYS A 354 -9.41 -10.44 -0.23
C CYS A 354 -10.24 -9.80 0.88
N ALA A 355 -9.78 -9.88 2.13
CA ALA A 355 -10.41 -9.24 3.28
C ALA A 355 -10.42 -7.70 3.15
N ASN A 356 -9.35 -7.10 2.65
CA ASN A 356 -9.26 -5.66 2.41
C ASN A 356 -10.24 -5.21 1.30
N PHE A 357 -10.33 -5.94 0.19
CA PHE A 357 -11.35 -5.64 -0.84
C PHE A 357 -12.79 -5.80 -0.33
N LEU A 358 -13.02 -6.71 0.62
CA LEU A 358 -14.32 -6.84 1.29
C LEU A 358 -14.60 -5.63 2.19
N ASP A 359 -13.62 -5.16 2.97
CA ASP A 359 -13.76 -3.92 3.75
C ASP A 359 -14.13 -2.71 2.87
N GLN A 360 -13.45 -2.57 1.73
CA GLN A 360 -13.69 -1.51 0.75
C GLN A 360 -15.13 -1.45 0.21
N ALA A 361 -15.93 -2.50 0.38
CA ALA A 361 -17.35 -2.48 0.03
C ALA A 361 -18.09 -1.31 0.68
N TYR A 362 -17.70 -0.91 1.90
CA TYR A 362 -18.25 0.24 2.61
C TYR A 362 -17.22 1.34 2.89
N SER A 363 -15.98 1.01 3.23
CA SER A 363 -14.98 2.01 3.67
C SER A 363 -14.49 2.93 2.57
N GLU A 364 -14.45 2.44 1.33
CA GLU A 364 -14.01 3.20 0.16
C GLU A 364 -15.13 3.34 -0.88
N PHE A 365 -16.39 3.12 -0.48
CA PHE A 365 -17.53 3.32 -1.37
C PHE A 365 -17.52 4.77 -1.89
N PRO A 366 -17.48 5.01 -3.22
CA PRO A 366 -17.39 6.37 -3.73
C PRO A 366 -18.63 7.19 -3.35
N GLU A 367 -18.47 8.24 -2.56
CA GLU A 367 -19.56 9.11 -2.11
C GLU A 367 -19.82 10.26 -3.13
N PRO A 368 -21.08 10.71 -3.31
CA PRO A 368 -21.38 11.84 -4.18
C PRO A 368 -20.84 13.17 -3.62
N GLU A 369 -20.44 14.10 -4.50
CA GLU A 369 -20.04 15.46 -4.08
C GLU A 369 -21.15 16.26 -3.39
N PHE A 370 -22.41 15.91 -3.67
CA PHE A 370 -23.59 16.52 -3.08
C PHE A 370 -24.18 15.55 -2.04
N THR A 371 -24.22 15.97 -0.79
CA THR A 371 -24.75 15.18 0.33
C THR A 371 -25.70 16.05 1.16
N PRO A 372 -26.58 15.47 1.99
CA PRO A 372 -27.45 16.23 2.89
C PRO A 372 -26.69 16.89 4.05
N VAL A 373 -25.38 17.03 3.94
CA VAL A 373 -24.46 17.49 4.98
C VAL A 373 -23.96 18.88 4.65
N CYS A 374 -24.11 19.80 5.60
CA CYS A 374 -23.60 21.15 5.49
C CYS A 374 -22.15 21.17 6.00
N LYS A 375 -21.23 21.49 5.10
CA LYS A 375 -19.79 21.47 5.37
C LYS A 375 -19.24 22.88 5.51
N GLU A 376 -18.42 23.07 6.53
CA GLU A 376 -17.67 24.30 6.80
C GLU A 376 -16.18 23.94 6.91
N ASN A 377 -15.33 24.54 6.07
CA ASN A 377 -13.89 24.36 6.19
C ASN A 377 -13.39 25.11 7.43
N ILE A 378 -12.82 24.38 8.39
CA ILE A 378 -12.30 24.96 9.64
C ILE A 378 -10.76 25.01 9.66
N MET A 379 -10.10 24.21 8.82
CA MET A 379 -8.66 24.22 8.61
C MET A 379 -8.32 23.64 7.24
N LYS A 380 -7.23 24.12 6.65
CA LYS A 380 -6.68 23.59 5.41
C LYS A 380 -5.19 23.31 5.54
N PHE A 381 -4.79 22.08 5.26
CA PHE A 381 -3.40 21.67 5.17
C PHE A 381 -2.77 22.16 3.85
N PRO A 382 -1.46 22.42 3.84
CA PRO A 382 -0.71 22.57 2.60
C PRO A 382 -0.85 21.33 1.71
N LYS A 383 -0.76 21.51 0.39
CA LYS A 383 -1.03 20.46 -0.61
C LYS A 383 -0.20 19.19 -0.43
N ASN A 384 1.03 19.33 0.05
CA ASN A 384 1.97 18.22 0.23
C ASN A 384 1.96 17.67 1.66
N GLU A 385 1.08 18.18 2.53
CA GLU A 385 0.97 17.69 3.90
C GLU A 385 -0.19 16.71 4.06
N ARG A 386 0.14 15.55 4.62
CA ARG A 386 -0.84 14.52 4.98
C ARG A 386 -0.97 14.42 6.49
N MET A 387 -2.22 14.34 6.96
CA MET A 387 -2.50 14.03 8.37
C MET A 387 -2.23 12.55 8.66
N MET A 388 -1.44 12.29 9.71
CA MET A 388 -1.17 10.96 10.23
C MET A 388 -2.40 10.49 11.02
N ARG A 389 -3.36 9.83 10.36
CA ARG A 389 -4.70 9.57 10.93
C ARG A 389 -4.67 8.61 12.12
N ALA A 390 -3.83 7.58 12.12
CA ALA A 390 -3.79 6.60 13.20
C ALA A 390 -3.17 7.19 14.48
N GLU A 391 -2.27 8.16 14.30
CA GLU A 391 -1.43 8.73 15.34
C GLU A 391 -1.89 10.11 15.80
N SER A 392 -2.63 10.83 14.96
CA SER A 392 -3.20 12.12 15.31
C SER A 392 -4.26 11.95 16.39
N GLY A 393 -4.17 12.78 17.42
CA GLY A 393 -5.12 12.81 18.51
C GLY A 393 -6.49 13.21 18.00
N TYR A 394 -7.31 12.21 17.67
CA TYR A 394 -8.75 12.38 17.52
C TYR A 394 -9.26 13.16 18.72
N ALA A 395 -9.99 14.24 18.47
CA ALA A 395 -10.63 14.92 19.57
C ALA A 395 -11.75 14.01 20.09
N THR A 396 -11.70 13.68 21.37
CA THR A 396 -12.75 12.94 22.08
C THR A 396 -14.10 13.68 22.10
N SER A 397 -14.16 14.89 21.53
CA SER A 397 -15.37 15.63 21.24
C SER A 397 -15.15 16.64 20.11
N VAL A 398 -16.21 17.01 19.41
CA VAL A 398 -16.16 18.08 18.39
C VAL A 398 -15.68 19.40 19.01
N ASP A 399 -16.15 19.75 20.20
CA ASP A 399 -15.76 20.99 20.86
C ASP A 399 -14.28 20.96 21.28
N GLY A 400 -13.76 19.80 21.72
CA GLY A 400 -12.33 19.59 21.95
C GLY A 400 -11.51 19.76 20.67
N PHE A 401 -12.04 19.36 19.51
CA PHE A 401 -11.36 19.56 18.24
C PHE A 401 -11.24 21.05 17.94
N LEU A 402 -12.36 21.76 18.02
CA LEU A 402 -12.47 23.18 17.68
C LEU A 402 -11.73 24.08 18.68
N SER A 403 -11.61 23.66 19.94
CA SER A 403 -10.99 24.45 21.01
C SER A 403 -9.50 24.15 21.23
N GLY A 404 -8.94 23.12 20.58
CA GLY A 404 -7.50 22.87 20.67
C GLY A 404 -7.03 21.46 20.35
N CYS A 405 -7.43 20.90 19.20
CA CYS A 405 -6.85 19.63 18.75
C CYS A 405 -5.33 19.70 18.57
N VAL A 406 -4.72 18.54 18.72
CA VAL A 406 -3.31 18.29 18.43
C VAL A 406 -3.27 17.36 17.21
N ILE A 407 -2.93 17.92 16.05
CA ILE A 407 -2.88 17.17 14.79
C ILE A 407 -1.43 16.94 14.41
N TRP A 408 -1.07 15.70 14.07
CA TRP A 408 0.23 15.37 13.51
C TRP A 408 0.11 15.26 11.99
N THR A 409 0.91 16.03 11.26
CA THR A 409 1.06 15.90 9.82
C THR A 409 2.50 15.58 9.42
N ILE A 410 2.66 15.03 8.23
CA ILE A 410 3.94 14.86 7.55
C ILE A 410 3.88 15.58 6.22
N ASP A 411 4.92 16.34 5.90
CA ASP A 411 5.14 16.85 4.55
C ASP A 411 5.77 15.75 3.71
N GLU A 412 5.04 15.31 2.70
CA GLU A 412 5.38 14.15 1.88
C GLU A 412 6.55 14.43 0.93
N GLU A 413 6.89 15.70 0.65
CA GLU A 413 8.02 16.03 -0.22
C GLU A 413 9.37 15.89 0.50
N ASN A 414 9.44 16.27 1.77
CA ASN A 414 10.70 16.34 2.51
C ASN A 414 10.73 15.46 3.78
N GLY A 415 9.61 14.80 4.10
CA GLY A 415 9.47 13.94 5.27
C GLY A 415 9.42 14.68 6.60
N THR A 416 9.30 16.01 6.60
CA THR A 416 9.29 16.82 7.83
C THR A 416 7.95 16.62 8.55
N GLU A 417 8.03 16.26 9.82
CA GLU A 417 6.87 16.10 10.67
C GLU A 417 6.47 17.43 11.31
N TYR A 418 5.18 17.73 11.34
CA TYR A 418 4.63 18.92 11.96
C TYR A 418 3.54 18.58 12.96
N ILE A 419 3.32 19.51 13.88
CA ILE A 419 2.24 19.46 14.83
C ILE A 419 1.44 20.75 14.76
N TYR A 420 0.11 20.61 14.70
CA TYR A 420 -0.83 21.71 14.79
C TYR A 420 -1.46 21.69 16.18
N GLU A 421 -1.24 22.76 16.95
CA GLU A 421 -1.85 22.96 18.27
C GLU A 421 -2.63 24.28 18.23
N ASN A 422 -3.94 24.22 18.50
CA ASN A 422 -4.82 25.40 18.42
C ASN A 422 -4.72 26.12 17.07
N GLY A 423 -4.62 25.35 15.98
CA GLY A 423 -4.48 25.87 14.61
C GLY A 423 -3.12 26.47 14.27
N LYS A 424 -2.14 26.45 15.19
CA LYS A 424 -0.78 26.92 14.93
C LYS A 424 0.13 25.75 14.56
N LYS A 425 0.72 25.84 13.38
CA LYS A 425 1.72 24.90 12.87
C LYS A 425 3.09 25.17 13.50
N ARG A 426 3.78 24.11 13.90
CA ARG A 426 5.22 24.12 14.23
C ARG A 426 5.84 22.76 13.87
N GLU A 427 7.15 22.73 13.70
CA GLU A 427 7.88 21.48 13.49
C GLU A 427 7.76 20.55 14.70
N MET A 428 7.73 19.25 14.45
CA MET A 428 7.60 18.21 15.47
C MET A 428 8.84 18.19 16.37
N ASP A 429 8.63 18.40 17.67
CA ASP A 429 9.67 18.29 18.70
C ASP A 429 9.28 17.27 19.77
N ALA A 430 10.16 17.06 20.77
CA ALA A 430 9.90 16.14 21.87
C ALA A 430 8.60 16.46 22.63
N LYS A 431 8.27 17.75 22.77
CA LYS A 431 7.04 18.20 23.43
C LYS A 431 5.80 17.86 22.59
N GLY A 432 5.87 18.03 21.28
CA GLY A 432 4.82 17.67 20.34
C GLY A 432 4.54 16.17 20.37
N ARG A 433 5.59 15.34 20.35
CA ARG A 433 5.44 13.89 20.49
C ARG A 433 4.79 13.50 21.84
N GLN A 434 5.13 14.19 22.92
CA GLN A 434 4.49 13.98 24.21
C GLN A 434 3.01 14.38 24.21
N ALA A 435 2.66 15.50 23.57
CA ALA A 435 1.28 15.96 23.43
C ALA A 435 0.43 14.96 22.64
N ILE A 436 0.98 14.40 21.54
CA ILE A 436 0.33 13.34 20.77
C ILE A 436 0.08 12.09 21.63
N LYS A 437 1.09 11.61 22.36
CA LYS A 437 0.93 10.44 23.26
C LYS A 437 -0.15 10.66 24.32
N GLN A 438 -0.23 11.86 24.91
CA GLN A 438 -1.27 12.18 25.88
C GLN A 438 -2.68 12.17 25.26
N GLN A 439 -2.83 12.59 24.01
CA GLN A 439 -4.12 12.53 23.32
C GLN A 439 -4.49 11.11 22.92
N GLN A 440 -3.51 10.29 22.49
CA GLN A 440 -3.73 8.87 22.21
C GLN A 440 -4.24 8.12 23.44
N GLN A 441 -3.68 8.38 24.62
CA GLN A 441 -4.18 7.80 25.88
C GLN A 441 -5.64 8.19 26.17
N LYS A 442 -5.99 9.48 25.99
CA LYS A 442 -7.39 9.93 26.17
C LYS A 442 -8.36 9.27 25.20
N ARG A 443 -7.88 8.86 24.01
CA ARG A 443 -8.67 8.13 23.03
C ARG A 443 -8.91 6.69 23.46
N GLU A 444 -7.91 6.02 24.03
CA GLU A 444 -8.06 4.65 24.57
C GLU A 444 -9.15 4.58 25.66
N ASP A 445 -9.28 5.65 26.45
CA ASP A 445 -10.31 5.78 27.50
C ASP A 445 -11.67 6.29 27.00
N TYR A 446 -11.79 6.68 25.72
CA TYR A 446 -13.00 7.28 25.17
C TYR A 446 -13.94 6.21 24.61
N GLU A 447 -15.19 6.19 25.10
CA GLU A 447 -16.27 5.41 24.50
C GLU A 447 -16.98 6.26 23.43
N PRO A 448 -16.90 5.90 22.13
CA PRO A 448 -17.59 6.65 21.10
C PRO A 448 -19.11 6.51 21.22
N PRO A 449 -19.88 7.55 20.86
CA PRO A 449 -21.34 7.59 21.05
C PRO A 449 -22.05 6.78 19.96
N TYR A 450 -21.74 5.49 19.82
CA TYR A 450 -22.39 4.62 18.85
C TYR A 450 -23.91 4.57 19.08
N GLY A 451 -24.67 4.48 18.00
CA GLY A 451 -26.12 4.41 18.07
C GLY A 451 -26.81 5.02 16.87
N THR A 452 -28.14 5.01 16.93
CA THR A 452 -29.00 5.58 15.89
C THR A 452 -29.72 6.80 16.44
N TRP A 453 -29.70 7.87 15.66
CA TRP A 453 -30.52 9.05 15.88
C TRP A 453 -31.56 9.17 14.79
N THR A 454 -32.71 9.72 15.16
CA THR A 454 -33.86 9.83 14.28
C THR A 454 -34.41 11.25 14.31
N SER A 455 -34.94 11.69 13.17
CA SER A 455 -35.70 12.93 13.05
C SER A 455 -36.91 12.98 13.97
N GLN A 456 -37.45 14.18 14.20
CA GLN A 456 -38.72 14.33 14.92
C GLN A 456 -39.87 13.58 14.24
N SER A 457 -39.85 13.48 12.91
CA SER A 457 -40.83 12.73 12.12
C SER A 457 -40.67 11.21 12.23
N GLY A 458 -39.58 10.70 12.79
CA GLY A 458 -39.26 9.27 12.81
C GLY A 458 -38.70 8.72 11.48
N LYS A 459 -38.69 9.54 10.43
CA LYS A 459 -38.45 9.11 9.05
C LYS A 459 -36.97 9.09 8.67
N TRP A 460 -36.19 10.05 9.16
CA TRP A 460 -34.78 10.20 8.78
C TRP A 460 -33.90 9.70 9.89
N THR A 461 -33.00 8.78 9.56
CA THR A 461 -32.10 8.17 10.53
C THR A 461 -30.66 8.47 10.18
N ALA A 462 -29.81 8.50 11.21
CA ALA A 462 -28.38 8.47 11.08
C ALA A 462 -27.83 7.49 12.12
N THR A 463 -26.93 6.59 11.71
CA THR A 463 -26.39 5.55 12.59
C THR A 463 -24.88 5.61 12.61
N TYR A 464 -24.30 5.78 13.80
CA TYR A 464 -22.87 5.67 14.03
C TYR A 464 -22.53 4.27 14.55
N SER A 465 -21.75 3.55 13.77
CA SER A 465 -21.48 2.12 13.91
C SER A 465 -20.07 1.87 14.46
N ARG A 466 -19.84 0.67 14.98
CA ARG A 466 -18.60 0.26 15.67
C ARG A 466 -17.39 0.04 14.75
N ASP A 467 -17.60 0.10 13.45
CA ASP A 467 -16.56 0.19 12.44
C ASP A 467 -16.16 1.66 12.15
N GLY A 468 -16.60 2.60 13.00
CA GLY A 468 -16.27 4.02 12.89
C GLY A 468 -17.07 4.78 11.83
N ALA A 469 -18.09 4.16 11.23
CA ALA A 469 -18.87 4.76 10.15
C ALA A 469 -20.16 5.42 10.64
N LEU A 470 -20.39 6.66 10.21
CA LEU A 470 -21.67 7.38 10.31
C LEU A 470 -22.43 7.24 8.99
N THR A 471 -23.50 6.45 8.98
CA THR A 471 -24.37 6.25 7.82
C THR A 471 -25.65 7.09 7.96
N LEU A 472 -26.00 7.86 6.93
CA LEU A 472 -27.20 8.70 6.88
C LEU A 472 -28.38 8.00 6.18
N HIS A 473 -29.55 8.65 6.20
CA HIS A 473 -30.81 8.11 5.67
C HIS A 473 -30.78 7.78 4.17
N ASP A 474 -29.97 8.51 3.40
CA ASP A 474 -29.78 8.33 1.96
C ASP A 474 -28.68 7.30 1.62
N GLY A 475 -28.09 6.69 2.65
CA GLY A 475 -27.02 5.71 2.56
C GLY A 475 -25.61 6.31 2.58
N SER A 476 -25.46 7.63 2.49
CA SER A 476 -24.15 8.30 2.53
C SER A 476 -23.39 7.93 3.80
N THR A 477 -22.10 7.62 3.67
CA THR A 477 -21.26 7.17 4.78
C THR A 477 -20.10 8.13 5.01
N PHE A 478 -19.83 8.44 6.28
CA PHE A 478 -18.75 9.31 6.73
C PHE A 478 -17.94 8.64 7.84
N TYR A 479 -16.67 8.99 7.96
CA TYR A 479 -15.76 8.48 8.98
C TYR A 479 -15.32 9.63 9.90
N PRO A 480 -16.18 10.00 10.87
CA PRO A 480 -15.93 11.17 11.70
C PRO A 480 -14.69 10.99 12.59
N SER A 481 -13.87 12.02 12.66
CA SER A 481 -12.78 12.12 13.63
C SER A 481 -13.29 12.50 15.03
N ALA A 482 -14.43 13.17 15.11
CA ALA A 482 -15.14 13.47 16.35
C ALA A 482 -16.62 13.66 16.02
N LEU A 483 -17.54 13.21 16.88
CA LEU A 483 -18.98 13.29 16.66
C LEU A 483 -19.70 13.78 17.93
N LYS A 484 -20.68 14.66 17.76
CA LYS A 484 -21.62 15.02 18.82
C LYS A 484 -23.04 15.21 18.28
N LYS A 485 -24.02 15.06 19.16
CA LYS A 485 -25.39 15.50 18.92
C LYS A 485 -25.66 16.80 19.67
N GLU A 486 -26.24 17.77 18.99
CA GLU A 486 -26.62 19.06 19.56
C GLU A 486 -28.05 19.39 19.12
N GLY A 487 -29.02 19.29 20.04
CA GLY A 487 -30.43 19.43 19.71
C GLY A 487 -30.86 18.45 18.60
N ASN A 488 -31.37 19.00 17.49
CA ASN A 488 -31.77 18.29 16.28
C ASN A 488 -30.67 18.25 15.22
N ARG A 489 -29.40 18.26 15.62
CA ARG A 489 -28.26 18.23 14.68
C ARG A 489 -27.25 17.19 15.12
N LEU A 490 -26.70 16.48 14.15
CA LEU A 490 -25.44 15.77 14.31
C LEU A 490 -24.34 16.65 13.75
N ILE A 491 -23.27 16.81 14.52
CA ILE A 491 -22.12 17.62 14.18
C ILE A 491 -20.89 16.74 14.29
N TRP A 492 -20.05 16.72 13.27
CA TRP A 492 -18.79 16.00 13.30
C TRP A 492 -17.68 16.80 12.64
N VAL A 493 -16.45 16.33 12.86
CA VAL A 493 -15.28 16.78 12.11
C VAL A 493 -14.79 15.62 11.26
N GLU A 494 -14.45 15.90 10.00
CA GLU A 494 -13.78 14.96 9.13
C GLU A 494 -12.62 15.60 8.39
N VAL A 495 -11.74 14.74 7.87
CA VAL A 495 -10.59 15.15 7.07
C VAL A 495 -10.81 14.63 5.66
N SER A 496 -10.94 15.55 4.70
CA SER A 496 -11.23 15.28 3.29
C SER A 496 -10.14 15.91 2.43
N GLY A 497 -9.17 15.09 2.02
CA GLY A 497 -7.95 15.56 1.34
C GLY A 497 -7.20 16.58 2.19
N GLU A 498 -6.97 17.77 1.65
CA GLU A 498 -6.32 18.90 2.32
C GLU A 498 -7.20 19.59 3.37
N ASN A 499 -8.50 19.29 3.43
CA ASN A 499 -9.46 20.04 4.22
C ASN A 499 -9.82 19.31 5.51
N VAL A 500 -9.89 20.07 6.59
CA VAL A 500 -10.57 19.68 7.82
C VAL A 500 -11.92 20.39 7.84
N GLU A 501 -12.98 19.61 7.81
CA GLU A 501 -14.34 20.10 7.64
C GLU A 501 -15.16 19.82 8.89
N LYS A 502 -15.88 20.84 9.36
CA LYS A 502 -16.99 20.67 10.28
C LYS A 502 -18.24 20.37 9.46
N CYS A 503 -18.84 19.24 9.76
CA CYS A 503 -20.01 18.72 9.07
C CYS A 503 -21.22 18.80 9.98
N ILE A 504 -22.37 19.21 9.42
CA ILE A 504 -23.64 19.33 10.13
C ILE A 504 -24.72 18.60 9.33
N TYR A 505 -25.39 17.66 9.99
CA TYR A 505 -26.57 16.97 9.48
C TYR A 505 -27.77 17.32 10.36
N LYS A 506 -28.91 17.65 9.75
CA LYS A 506 -30.13 18.08 10.44
C LYS A 506 -31.05 16.87 10.63
N LEU A 507 -31.51 16.64 11.86
CA LEU A 507 -32.44 15.57 12.24
C LEU A 507 -33.86 16.10 12.29
#